data_AF-A0A2G8XPD2-F1
#
_entry.id   AF-A0A2G8XPD2-F1
#
_cell.length_a   1.000
_cell.length_b   1.000
_cell.length_c   1.000
_cell.angle_alpha   90.00
_cell.angle_beta   90.00
_cell.angle_gamma   90.00
#
_symmetry.space_group_name_H-M   'P 1'
#
loop_
_entity.id
_entity.type
_entity.pdbx_description
1 polymer ?
#
loop_
_entity_poly.entity_id
_entity_poly.type
_entity_poly.pdbx_seq_one_letter_code
_entity_poly.pdbx_strand_id
1 'polypeptide(L)'
;GARWDIEEGRLARQNPKELTMEMPLIQLIPAESHKVKLRDTLQTPVYATQNRRNAMGEGWIFDVMLHTKEHPSLWILSGVALVLQTDE
;
A
#
# COMPACT_ATOMS: atom_id res chain seq x y z
N GLY A 1 8.62 2.24 -3.36
CA GLY A 1 8.13 1.10 -4.18
C GLY A 1 7.04 1.51 -5.16
N ALA A 2 6.22 2.49 -4.82
CA ALA A 2 5.27 3.16 -5.72
C ALA A 2 5.05 4.58 -5.21
N ARG A 3 4.30 5.39 -5.96
CA ARG A 3 3.71 6.64 -5.50
C ARG A 3 2.19 6.51 -5.48
N TRP A 4 1.53 7.41 -4.76
CA TRP A 4 0.09 7.60 -4.87
C TRP A 4 -0.20 8.78 -5.79
N ASP A 5 -1.10 8.56 -6.75
CA ASP A 5 -1.63 9.65 -7.57
C ASP A 5 -2.84 10.24 -6.86
N ILE A 6 -2.71 11.48 -6.37
CA ILE A 6 -3.77 12.15 -5.61
C ILE A 6 -4.95 12.50 -6.52
N GLU A 7 -4.68 12.90 -7.76
CA GLU A 7 -5.72 13.31 -8.71
C GLU A 7 -6.54 12.12 -9.18
N GLU A 8 -5.88 11.00 -9.47
CA GLU A 8 -6.56 9.78 -9.93
C GLU A 8 -6.96 8.81 -8.79
N GLY A 9 -6.48 9.04 -7.56
CA GLY A 9 -6.76 8.19 -6.41
C GLY A 9 -6.29 6.74 -6.56
N ARG A 10 -5.09 6.54 -7.10
CA ARG A 10 -4.56 5.19 -7.40
C ARG A 10 -3.04 5.09 -7.31
N LEU A 11 -2.56 3.85 -7.30
CA LEU A 11 -1.13 3.56 -7.43
C LEU A 11 -0.58 4.06 -8.78
N ALA A 12 0.57 4.70 -8.70
CA ALA A 12 1.36 5.12 -9.84
C ALA A 12 2.84 4.79 -9.64
N ARG A 13 3.61 4.84 -10.72
CA ARG A 13 5.05 4.56 -10.67
C ARG A 13 5.77 5.65 -9.88
N GLN A 14 6.71 5.21 -9.05
CA GLN A 14 7.54 6.07 -8.22
C GLN A 14 8.41 6.99 -9.08
N ASN A 15 8.65 8.21 -8.60
CA ASN A 15 9.58 9.13 -9.26
C ASN A 15 11.03 8.68 -9.04
N PRO A 16 11.96 9.01 -9.96
CA PRO A 16 13.36 8.73 -9.75
C PRO A 16 13.90 9.36 -8.45
N LYS A 17 14.66 8.58 -7.68
CA LYS A 17 15.32 8.99 -6.42
C LYS A 17 14.39 9.36 -5.26
N GLU A 18 13.10 9.06 -5.37
CA GLU A 18 12.16 9.16 -4.26
C GLU A 18 11.97 7.74 -3.69
N LEU A 19 12.36 7.46 -2.44
CA LEU A 19 12.30 6.11 -1.86
C LEU A 19 10.93 5.81 -1.23
N THR A 20 10.36 6.82 -0.59
CA THR A 20 9.07 6.82 0.09
C THR A 20 8.29 8.07 -0.29
N MET A 21 6.98 7.98 -0.17
CA MET A 21 6.06 9.10 -0.37
C MET A 21 5.09 9.09 0.79
N GLU A 22 4.74 10.27 1.31
CA GLU A 22 3.65 10.40 2.26
C GLU A 22 2.30 10.10 1.60
N MET A 23 1.56 9.19 2.21
CA MET A 23 0.20 8.89 1.76
C MET A 23 -0.76 9.99 2.23
N PRO A 24 -1.81 10.30 1.45
CA PRO A 24 -2.89 11.15 1.93
C PRO A 24 -3.58 10.52 3.14
N LEU A 25 -4.37 11.30 3.88
CA LEU A 25 -5.18 10.77 4.96
C LEU A 25 -6.15 9.70 4.44
N ILE A 26 -6.02 8.47 4.95
CA ILE A 26 -6.86 7.33 4.58
C ILE A 26 -7.90 7.08 5.68
N GLN A 27 -9.17 7.08 5.31
CA GLN A 27 -10.25 6.63 6.19
C GLN A 27 -10.55 5.15 5.93
N LEU A 28 -10.46 4.33 6.98
CA LEU A 28 -10.87 2.93 6.92
C LEU A 28 -12.32 2.81 7.40
N ILE A 29 -13.18 2.30 6.51
CA ILE A 29 -14.60 2.08 6.82
C ILE A 29 -14.81 0.56 6.89
N PRO A 30 -15.12 0.00 8.07
CA PRO A 30 -15.47 -1.40 8.19
C PRO A 30 -16.70 -1.74 7.37
N ALA A 31 -16.64 -2.83 6.62
CA ALA A 31 -17.74 -3.32 5.81
C ALA A 31 -17.75 -4.85 5.79
N GLU A 32 -18.93 -5.44 5.59
CA GLU A 32 -19.05 -6.89 5.40
C GLU A 32 -18.35 -7.30 4.10
N SER A 33 -17.57 -8.37 4.15
CA SER A 33 -16.70 -8.80 3.03
C SER A 33 -17.43 -8.94 1.69
N HIS A 34 -18.67 -9.44 1.70
CA HIS A 34 -19.47 -9.61 0.48
C HIS A 34 -20.03 -8.30 -0.10
N LYS A 35 -20.05 -7.21 0.68
CA LYS A 35 -20.47 -5.88 0.22
C LYS A 35 -19.30 -5.10 -0.41
N VAL A 36 -18.07 -5.51 -0.16
CA VAL A 36 -16.86 -4.84 -0.67
C VAL A 36 -16.58 -5.32 -2.10
N LYS A 37 -16.68 -4.41 -3.07
CA LYS A 37 -16.31 -4.68 -4.46
C LYS A 37 -14.84 -4.37 -4.68
N LEU A 38 -14.00 -5.40 -4.69
CA LEU A 38 -12.55 -5.30 -4.88
C LEU A 38 -12.17 -5.47 -6.37
N ARG A 39 -12.55 -4.51 -7.21
CA ARG A 39 -12.09 -4.47 -8.60
C ARG A 39 -10.90 -3.53 -8.72
N ASP A 40 -9.92 -3.92 -9.52
CA ASP A 40 -8.79 -3.06 -9.84
C ASP A 40 -8.07 -2.59 -8.56
N THR A 41 -7.89 -3.52 -7.61
CA THR A 41 -7.23 -3.27 -6.33
C THR A 41 -6.07 -4.21 -6.11
N LEU A 42 -5.04 -3.71 -5.44
CA LEU A 42 -3.92 -4.47 -4.92
C LEU A 42 -4.07 -4.64 -3.41
N GLN A 43 -4.09 -5.88 -2.94
CA GLN A 43 -3.90 -6.19 -1.53
C GLN A 43 -2.47 -5.83 -1.13
N THR A 44 -2.34 -4.79 -0.33
CA THR A 44 -1.07 -4.14 0.01
C THR A 44 -0.84 -4.25 1.51
N PRO A 45 0.28 -4.83 1.97
CA PRO A 45 0.54 -4.98 3.39
C PRO A 45 0.89 -3.63 4.02
N VAL A 46 0.37 -3.43 5.23
CA VAL A 46 0.71 -2.30 6.11
C VAL A 46 1.63 -2.81 7.22
N TYR A 47 2.82 -2.22 7.30
CA TYR A 47 3.81 -2.51 8.33
C TYR A 47 3.87 -1.39 9.38
N ALA A 48 4.29 -1.72 10.59
CA ALA A 48 4.49 -0.73 11.65
C ALA A 48 5.63 0.24 11.30
N THR A 49 6.76 -0.29 10.83
CA THR A 49 7.96 0.48 10.51
C THR A 49 8.56 0.03 9.18
N GLN A 50 9.58 0.74 8.71
CA GLN A 50 10.32 0.41 7.48
C GLN A 50 11.07 -0.94 7.55
N ASN A 51 11.27 -1.50 8.74
CA ASN A 51 11.85 -2.84 8.93
C ASN A 51 10.91 -3.99 8.54
N ARG A 52 9.64 -3.69 8.23
CA ARG A 52 8.63 -4.65 7.75
C ARG A 52 8.45 -5.84 8.71
N ARG A 53 8.09 -7.01 8.16
CA ARG A 53 7.84 -8.25 8.91
C ARG A 53 9.15 -9.00 9.16
N ASN A 54 9.44 -9.26 10.43
CA ASN A 54 10.60 -10.06 10.83
C ASN A 54 10.30 -11.59 10.76
N ALA A 55 11.32 -12.42 11.04
CA ALA A 55 11.19 -13.89 11.00
C ALA A 55 10.20 -14.45 12.03
N MET A 56 9.98 -13.74 13.14
CA MET A 56 8.97 -14.08 14.16
C MET A 56 7.56 -13.64 13.76
N GLY A 57 7.43 -12.96 12.62
CA GLY A 57 6.18 -12.49 12.06
C GLY A 57 5.73 -11.13 12.60
N GLU A 58 6.54 -10.45 13.41
CA GLU A 58 6.23 -9.14 13.97
C GLU A 58 6.47 -8.05 12.92
N GLY A 59 5.68 -6.98 12.99
CA GLY A 59 5.82 -5.79 12.15
C GLY A 59 4.77 -5.67 11.05
N TRP A 60 4.06 -6.73 10.69
CA TRP A 60 2.83 -6.65 9.88
C TRP A 60 1.64 -6.30 10.77
N ILE A 61 0.77 -5.41 10.30
CA ILE A 61 -0.44 -4.99 11.03
C ILE A 61 -1.69 -5.53 10.36
N PHE A 62 -1.91 -5.20 9.08
CA PHE A 62 -3.05 -5.64 8.28
C PHE A 62 -2.80 -5.37 6.80
N ASP A 63 -3.72 -5.79 5.94
CA ASP A 63 -3.68 -5.48 4.51
C ASP A 63 -4.74 -4.45 4.13
N VAL A 64 -4.38 -3.53 3.23
CA VAL A 64 -5.27 -2.53 2.62
C VAL A 64 -5.43 -2.80 1.14
N MET A 65 -6.61 -2.52 0.60
CA MET A 65 -6.89 -2.62 -0.83
C MET A 65 -6.66 -1.27 -1.48
N LEU A 66 -5.56 -1.13 -2.23
CA LEU A 66 -5.22 0.10 -2.95
C LEU A 66 -5.65 0.01 -4.40
N HIS A 67 -6.29 1.06 -4.92
CA HIS A 67 -6.74 1.07 -6.30
C HIS A 67 -5.56 1.13 -7.28
N THR A 68 -5.67 0.45 -8.41
CA THR A 68 -4.67 0.44 -9.48
C THR A 68 -5.29 0.05 -10.82
N LYS A 69 -4.75 0.56 -11.94
CA LYS A 69 -5.11 0.11 -13.29
C LYS A 69 -4.08 -0.85 -13.91
N GLU A 70 -2.92 -0.99 -13.27
CA GLU A 70 -1.84 -1.85 -13.75
C GLU A 70 -2.01 -3.26 -13.19
N HIS A 71 -1.47 -4.25 -13.89
CA HIS A 71 -1.51 -5.62 -13.43
C HIS A 71 -0.82 -5.77 -12.05
N PRO A 72 -1.40 -6.50 -11.07
CA PRO A 72 -0.85 -6.64 -9.73
C PRO A 72 0.62 -7.06 -9.66
N SER A 73 1.09 -7.87 -10.61
CA SER A 73 2.49 -8.31 -10.68
C SER A 73 3.48 -7.15 -10.73
N LEU A 74 3.13 -6.02 -11.37
CA LEU A 74 3.99 -4.83 -11.40
C LEU A 74 4.31 -4.35 -9.98
N TRP A 75 3.29 -4.27 -9.14
CA TRP A 75 3.40 -3.74 -7.78
C TRP A 75 3.99 -4.75 -6.80
N ILE A 76 3.66 -6.04 -6.99
CA ILE A 76 4.26 -7.13 -6.21
C ILE A 76 5.78 -7.15 -6.45
N LEU A 77 6.22 -7.08 -7.71
CA LEU A 77 7.64 -7.05 -8.05
C LEU A 77 8.33 -5.74 -7.60
N SER A 78 7.60 -4.63 -7.58
CA SER A 78 8.11 -3.35 -7.07
C SER A 78 8.17 -3.28 -5.54
N GLY A 79 7.68 -4.31 -4.84
CA GLY A 79 7.69 -4.39 -3.38
C GLY A 79 6.88 -3.26 -2.72
N VAL A 80 5.73 -2.92 -3.29
CA VAL A 80 4.82 -1.89 -2.76
C VAL A 80 4.31 -2.32 -1.39
N ALA A 81 4.41 -1.42 -0.41
CA ALA A 81 3.93 -1.59 0.94
C ALA A 81 3.63 -0.23 1.56
N LEU A 82 2.79 -0.23 2.58
CA LEU A 82 2.54 0.93 3.44
C LEU A 82 3.30 0.75 4.76
N VAL A 83 3.75 1.86 5.34
CA VAL A 83 4.39 1.90 6.66
C VAL A 83 3.70 2.97 7.49
N LEU A 84 3.46 2.72 8.78
CA LEU A 84 2.86 3.71 9.68
C LEU A 84 3.88 4.70 10.23
N GLN A 85 5.14 4.25 10.36
CA GLN A 85 6.23 5.06 10.86
C GLN A 85 7.44 4.95 9.92
N THR A 86 7.95 6.11 9.53
CA THR A 86 9.24 6.28 8.83
C THR A 86 10.31 6.73 9.82
N ASP A 87 11.58 6.52 9.48
CA ASP A 87 12.72 6.90 10.35
C ASP A 87 13.14 8.39 10.21
N GLU A 88 12.36 9.19 9.46
CA GLU A 88 12.52 10.65 9.34
C GLU A 88 11.86 11.41 10.50
#